data_AF-A0A559VBW7-F1
#
_entry.id   AF-A0A559VBW7-F1
#
_cell.length_a   1.000
_cell.length_b   1.000
_cell.length_c   1.000
_cell.angle_alpha   90.00
_cell.angle_beta   90.00
_cell.angle_gamma   90.00
#
_symmetry.space_group_name_H-M   'P 1'
#
loop_
_entity.id
_entity.type
_entity.pdbx_description
1 polymer ?
#
loop_
_entity_poly.entity_id
_entity_poly.type
_entity_poly.pdbx_seq_one_letter_code
_entity_poly.pdbx_strand_id
1 'polypeptide(L)' 'MPDEQSRPHPGPLTDLQRARIDYATRDLEYARAEDLAQIDPAGLVLIIERLRTRLDDMLQLIDETTRPRDRQN' A
#
# COMPACT_ATOMS: atom_id res chain seq x y z
N MET A 1 -5.28 1.88 -36.28
CA MET A 1 -4.87 0.95 -35.20
C MET A 1 -4.13 1.82 -34.20
N PRO A 2 -4.71 2.22 -33.05
CA PRO A 2 -3.96 3.03 -32.11
C PRO A 2 -2.96 2.13 -31.40
N ASP A 3 -1.72 2.58 -31.38
CA ASP A 3 -0.58 1.93 -30.79
C ASP A 3 -0.91 1.46 -29.36
N GLU A 4 -0.74 0.16 -29.10
CA GLU A 4 -0.63 -0.38 -27.76
C GLU A 4 0.59 0.27 -27.11
N GLN A 5 0.38 1.44 -26.51
CA GLN A 5 1.35 2.13 -25.67
C GLN A 5 1.88 1.10 -24.69
N SER A 6 3.12 0.66 -24.93
CA SER A 6 3.85 -0.24 -24.06
C SER A 6 3.90 0.43 -22.69
N ARG A 7 2.98 0.03 -21.80
CA ARG A 7 2.94 0.58 -20.45
C ARG A 7 4.31 0.32 -19.84
N PRO A 8 5.00 1.34 -19.31
CA PRO A 8 6.31 1.14 -18.70
C PRO A 8 6.15 0.02 -17.66
N HIS A 9 6.90 -1.06 -17.85
CA HIS A 9 6.92 -2.14 -16.87
C HIS A 9 7.53 -1.57 -15.59
N PRO A 10 6.84 -1.63 -14.44
CA PRO A 10 7.42 -1.19 -13.19
C PRO A 10 8.73 -1.96 -12.98
N GLY A 11 9.82 -1.24 -12.77
CA GLY A 11 11.09 -1.86 -12.38
C GLY A 11 10.95 -2.60 -11.05
N PRO A 12 11.97 -3.38 -10.64
CA PRO A 12 11.95 -4.05 -9.35
C PRO A 12 11.72 -3.03 -8.22
N LEU A 13 10.92 -3.41 -7.23
CA LEU A 13 10.65 -2.58 -6.06
C LEU A 13 11.95 -2.28 -5.31
N THR A 14 12.07 -1.03 -4.86
CA THR A 14 13.12 -0.66 -3.91
C THR A 14 12.88 -1.31 -2.55
N ASP A 15 13.91 -1.41 -1.72
CA ASP A 15 13.78 -1.98 -0.37
C ASP A 15 12.77 -1.22 0.49
N LEU A 16 12.68 0.11 0.33
CA LEU A 16 11.68 0.94 1.00
C LEU A 16 10.26 0.59 0.54
N GLN A 17 10.06 0.40 -0.76
CA GLN A 17 8.75 0.01 -1.31
C GLN A 17 8.34 -1.39 -0.85
N ARG A 18 9.28 -2.34 -0.78
CA ARG A 18 9.04 -3.67 -0.22
C ARG A 18 8.67 -3.59 1.26
N ALA A 19 9.41 -2.81 2.04
CA ALA A 19 9.11 -2.62 3.46
C ALA A 19 7.69 -2.05 3.68
N ARG A 20 7.24 -1.10 2.85
CA ARG A 20 5.87 -0.57 2.91
C ARG A 20 4.82 -1.65 2.69
N ILE A 21 5.03 -2.54 1.72
CA ILE A 21 4.14 -3.70 1.48
C ILE A 21 4.15 -4.64 2.68
N ASP A 22 5.33 -4.94 3.23
CA ASP A 22 5.46 -5.85 4.38
C ASP A 22 4.72 -5.30 5.61
N TYR A 23 4.85 -4.01 5.91
CA TYR A 23 4.11 -3.36 7.00
C TYR A 23 2.60 -3.37 6.75
N ALA A 24 2.16 -3.02 5.53
CA ALA A 24 0.73 -3.06 5.20
C ALA A 24 0.14 -4.47 5.33
N THR A 25 0.88 -5.49 4.90
CA THR A 25 0.48 -6.89 4.99
C THR A 25 0.34 -7.33 6.45
N ARG A 26 1.36 -7.07 7.27
CA ARG A 26 1.33 -7.42 8.70
C ARG A 26 0.20 -6.71 9.46
N ASP A 27 -0.04 -5.44 9.15
CA ASP A 27 -1.08 -4.65 9.79
C ASP A 27 -2.48 -5.20 9.43
N LEU A 28 -2.67 -5.62 8.18
CA LEU A 28 -3.90 -6.27 7.72
C LEU A 28 -4.09 -7.65 8.35
N GLU A 29 -3.03 -8.46 8.41
CA GLU A 29 -3.07 -9.78 9.06
C GLU A 29 -3.40 -9.66 10.55
N TYR A 30 -2.78 -8.71 11.24
CA TYR A 30 -3.07 -8.40 12.63
C TYR A 30 -4.54 -8.03 12.81
N ALA A 31 -5.05 -7.06 12.03
CA ALA A 31 -6.45 -6.64 12.14
C ALA A 31 -7.45 -7.76 11.81
N ARG A 32 -7.09 -8.71 10.93
CA ARG A 32 -7.91 -9.89 10.61
C ARG A 32 -7.92 -10.95 11.70
N ALA A 33 -6.84 -11.05 12.47
CA ALA A 33 -6.73 -12.01 13.56
C ALA A 33 -7.49 -11.56 14.83
N GLU A 34 -7.77 -10.26 14.95
CA GLU A 34 -8.50 -9.69 16.06
C GLU A 34 -10.01 -10.02 16.02
N ASP A 35 -10.59 -10.34 17.18
CA ASP A 35 -12.05 -10.42 17.32
C ASP A 35 -12.63 -9.02 17.55
N LEU A 36 -12.96 -8.35 16.44
CA LEU A 36 -13.45 -6.97 16.44
C LEU A 36 -14.70 -6.76 17.30
N ALA A 37 -15.49 -7.80 17.56
CA ALA A 37 -16.69 -7.68 18.40
C ALA A 37 -16.38 -7.51 19.89
N GLN A 38 -15.17 -7.88 20.32
CA GLN A 38 -14.72 -7.80 21.71
C GLN A 38 -13.83 -6.59 22.00
N ILE A 39 -13.45 -5.84 20.96
CA ILE A 39 -12.58 -4.67 21.09
C ILE A 39 -13.43 -3.47 21.48
N ASP A 40 -12.96 -2.70 22.47
CA ASP A 40 -13.63 -1.47 22.87
C ASP A 40 -13.58 -0.41 21.75
N PRO A 41 -14.46 0.59 21.76
CA PRO A 41 -14.51 1.59 20.71
C PRO A 41 -13.19 2.33 20.45
N ALA A 42 -12.36 2.59 21.47
CA ALA A 42 -11.08 3.26 21.27
C ALA A 42 -10.07 2.32 20.58
N GLY A 43 -10.04 1.05 20.97
CA GLY A 43 -9.25 0.03 20.27
C GLY A 43 -9.63 -0.11 18.79
N LEU A 44 -10.93 -0.09 18.48
CA LEU A 44 -11.41 -0.13 17.10
C LEU A 44 -10.97 1.09 16.29
N VAL A 45 -11.03 2.30 16.88
CA VAL A 45 -10.54 3.52 16.23
C VAL A 45 -9.06 3.39 15.88
N LEU A 46 -8.23 2.87 16.77
CA LEU A 46 -6.80 2.69 16.51
C LEU A 46 -6.53 1.71 15.37
N ILE A 47 -7.24 0.58 15.32
CA ILE A 47 -7.12 -0.40 14.24
C ILE A 47 -7.52 0.25 12.91
N ILE A 48 -8.63 0.97 12.87
CA ILE A 48 -9.11 1.64 11.67
C ILE A 48 -8.11 2.70 11.20
N GLU A 49 -7.61 3.56 12.08
CA GLU A 49 -6.64 4.61 11.70
C GLU A 49 -5.31 4.02 11.20
N ARG A 50 -4.86 2.91 11.79
CA ARG A 50 -3.69 2.17 11.30
C ARG A 50 -3.93 1.64 9.88
N LEU A 51 -5.08 1.00 9.63
CA LEU A 51 -5.44 0.50 8.31
C LEU A 51 -5.61 1.62 7.27
N ARG A 52 -6.17 2.77 7.67
CA ARG A 52 -6.28 3.95 6.80
C ARG A 52 -4.91 4.46 6.37
N THR A 53 -3.97 4.56 7.31
CA THR A 53 -2.58 4.95 7.04
C THR A 53 -1.93 3.99 6.04
N ARG A 54 -2.12 2.67 6.22
CA ARG A 54 -1.56 1.67 5.28
C ARG A 54 -2.21 1.71 3.91
N LEU A 55 -3.50 1.98 3.84
CA LEU A 55 -4.18 2.15 2.56
C LEU A 55 -3.62 3.37 1.80
N ASP A 56 -3.42 4.49 2.48
CA ASP A 56 -2.81 5.69 1.90
C ASP A 56 -1.38 5.40 1.40
N ASP A 57 -0.57 4.71 2.20
CA ASP A 57 0.76 4.25 1.79
C ASP A 57 0.71 3.40 0.53
N MET A 58 -0.27 2.50 0.38
CA MET A 58 -0.41 1.65 -0.80
C MET A 58 -0.87 2.43 -2.03
N LEU A 59 -1.76 3.40 -1.87
CA LEU A 59 -2.18 4.29 -2.96
C LEU A 59 -1.00 5.11 -3.46
N GLN A 60 -0.20 5.68 -2.56
CA GLN A 60 1.01 6.41 -2.92
C GLN A 60 2.04 5.49 -3.61
N LEU A 61 2.18 4.24 -3.17
CA LEU A 61 3.08 3.26 -3.80
C LEU A 61 2.64 2.91 -5.24
N ILE A 62 1.34 2.76 -5.47
CA ILE A 62 0.78 2.56 -6.81
C ILE A 62 1.13 3.77 -7.69
N ASP A 63 0.92 4.98 -7.18
CA ASP A 63 1.30 6.21 -7.88
C ASP A 63 2.80 6.25 -8.22
N GLU A 64 3.68 5.88 -7.27
CA GLU A 64 5.12 5.85 -7.49
C GLU A 64 5.55 4.84 -8.56
N THR A 65 4.91 3.68 -8.59
CA THR A 65 5.31 2.55 -9.47
C THR A 65 4.67 2.61 -10.85
N THR A 66 3.54 3.32 -10.99
CA THR A 66 2.82 3.46 -12.26
C THR A 66 3.14 4.77 -12.99
N ARG A 67 3.70 5.77 -12.32
CA ARG A 67 4.18 6.98 -12.99
C ARG A 67 5.38 6.64 -13.90
N PRO A 68 5.35 7.05 -15.18
CA PRO A 68 6.50 6.90 -16.06
C PRO A 68 7.73 7.52 -15.42
N ARG A 69 8.84 6.80 -15.44
CA ARG A 69 10.16 7.28 -15.01
C ARG A 69 10.70 8.28 -16.04
N ASP A 70 9.93 9.29 -16.40
CA ASP A 70 10.33 10.35 -17.33
C ASP A 70 10.94 11.51 -16.53
N ARG A 71 12.18 11.84 -16.93
CA ARG A 71 13.08 12.91 -16.43
C ARG A 71 13.97 12.56 -15.24
N GLN A 72 14.97 11.72 -15.51
CA GLN A 72 16.32 11.91 -14.95
C GLN A 72 17.37 11.64 -16.05
N ASN A 73 17.41 12.52 -17.04
CA ASN A 73 18.61 13.14 -17.65
C ASN A 73 18.21 14.02 -18.83
#